data_AF-A0A2N5A9X7-F1
#
_entry.id   AF-A0A2N5A9X7-F1
#
_cell.length_a   1.000
_cell.length_b   1.000
_cell.length_c   1.000
_cell.angle_alpha   90.00
_cell.angle_beta   90.00
_cell.angle_gamma   90.00
#
_symmetry.space_group_name_H-M   'P 1'
#
loop_
_entity.id
_entity.type
_entity.pdbx_description
1 polymer ?
#
loop_
_entity_poly.entity_id
_entity_poly.type
_entity_poly.pdbx_seq_one_letter_code
_entity_poly.pdbx_strand_id
1 'polypeptide(L)'
;VYINEAKTALEHGVISLPQFEMLAVAINTGTNLPSVATPNGQAAFLFLLTSALAPLIRLSYGRMVWMALPYTLVLTLVGLLCVEFTLMPVTNWLLAHGWVTTPTLP
;
A
#
# COMPACT_ATOMS: atom_id res chain seq x y z
N VAL A 1 7.40 3.76 9.77
CA VAL A 1 8.89 3.71 9.73
C VAL A 1 9.40 4.21 8.40
N TYR A 2 9.28 3.47 7.28
CA TYR A 2 9.81 3.90 5.97
C TYR A 2 9.33 5.27 5.47
N ILE A 3 8.08 5.66 5.77
CA ILE A 3 7.56 6.99 5.42
C ILE A 3 8.28 8.12 6.17
N ASN A 4 8.73 7.87 7.41
CA ASN A 4 9.47 8.84 8.20
C ASN A 4 10.90 8.97 7.69
N GLU A 5 11.54 7.85 7.30
CA GLU A 5 12.86 7.87 6.66
C GLU A 5 12.83 8.65 5.33
N ALA A 6 11.78 8.44 4.52
CA ALA A 6 11.55 9.21 3.30
C ALA A 6 11.36 10.71 3.60
N LYS A 7 10.63 11.05 4.67
CA LYS A 7 10.44 12.43 5.11
C LYS A 7 11.75 13.07 5.56
N THR A 8 12.56 12.37 6.35
CA THR A 8 13.89 12.84 6.77
C THR A 8 14.81 13.02 5.57
N ALA A 9 14.77 12.11 4.59
CA ALA A 9 15.53 12.25 3.34
C ALA A 9 15.09 13.48 2.53
N LEU A 10 13.79 13.83 2.53
CA LEU A 10 13.27 15.05 1.92
C LEU A 10 13.76 16.29 2.68
N GLU A 11 13.64 16.30 4.01
CA GLU A 11 14.09 17.40 4.88
C GLU A 11 15.61 17.66 4.77
N HIS A 12 16.39 16.61 4.50
CA HIS A 12 17.84 16.70 4.30
C HIS A 12 18.22 16.98 2.83
N GLY A 13 17.25 17.17 1.93
CA GLY A 13 17.48 17.44 0.51
C GLY A 13 18.06 16.28 -0.29
N VAL A 14 18.03 15.05 0.25
CA VAL A 14 18.53 13.83 -0.42
C VAL A 14 17.61 13.38 -1.55
N ILE A 15 16.29 13.61 -1.39
CA ILE A 15 15.28 13.32 -2.41
C ILE A 15 14.43 14.56 -2.69
N SER A 16 13.92 14.66 -3.91
CA SER A 16 13.02 15.74 -4.30
C SER A 16 11.58 15.53 -3.78
N LEU A 17 10.79 16.59 -3.65
CA LEU A 17 9.38 16.51 -3.25
C LEU A 17 8.56 15.55 -4.15
N PRO A 18 8.68 15.58 -5.49
CA PRO A 18 7.98 14.63 -6.34
C PRO A 18 8.37 13.17 -6.07
N GLN A 19 9.66 12.90 -5.77
CA GLN A 19 10.11 11.57 -5.37
C GLN A 19 9.53 11.14 -4.03
N PHE A 20 9.46 12.06 -3.06
CA PHE A 20 8.85 11.78 -1.76
C PHE A 20 7.37 11.43 -1.91
N GLU A 21 6.60 12.19 -2.70
CA GLU A 21 5.18 11.93 -2.94
C GLU A 21 4.95 10.56 -3.59
N MET A 22 5.75 10.22 -4.61
CA MET A 22 5.69 8.90 -5.26
C MET A 22 6.05 7.77 -4.30
N LEU A 23 7.09 7.95 -3.47
CA LEU A 23 7.50 6.97 -2.47
C LEU A 23 6.43 6.82 -1.36
N ALA A 24 5.79 7.93 -0.97
CA ALA A 24 4.70 7.92 0.02
C ALA A 24 3.51 7.10 -0.47
N VAL A 25 3.09 7.31 -1.72
CA VAL A 25 2.04 6.52 -2.37
C VAL A 25 2.45 5.05 -2.47
N ALA A 26 3.68 4.77 -2.90
CA ALA A 26 4.18 3.40 -3.04
C ALA A 26 4.23 2.67 -1.69
N ILE A 27 4.66 3.34 -0.61
CA ILE A 27 4.68 2.77 0.75
C ILE A 27 3.25 2.52 1.25
N ASN A 28 2.34 3.47 1.09
CA ASN A 28 0.95 3.30 1.55
C ASN A 28 0.26 2.17 0.79
N THR A 29 0.39 2.17 -0.54
CA THR A 29 -0.16 1.12 -1.41
C THR A 29 0.49 -0.23 -1.09
N GLY A 30 1.82 -0.27 -0.96
CA GLY A 30 2.59 -1.47 -0.68
C GLY A 30 2.43 -2.04 0.72
N THR A 31 1.85 -1.30 1.66
CA THR A 31 1.52 -1.81 3.01
C THR A 31 0.06 -2.19 3.16
N ASN A 32 -0.86 -1.49 2.48
CA ASN A 32 -2.30 -1.75 2.59
C ASN A 32 -2.85 -2.78 1.59
N LEU A 33 -2.32 -2.85 0.36
CA LEU A 33 -2.79 -3.86 -0.61
C LEU A 33 -2.25 -5.27 -0.30
N PRO A 34 -0.94 -5.44 -0.01
CA PRO A 34 -0.41 -6.76 0.32
C PRO A 34 -0.92 -7.31 1.65
N SER A 35 -1.31 -6.45 2.59
CA SER A 35 -1.89 -6.90 3.85
C SER A 35 -3.20 -7.67 3.60
N VAL A 36 -4.08 -7.17 2.73
CA VAL A 36 -5.28 -7.91 2.29
C VAL A 36 -4.91 -9.20 1.51
N ALA A 37 -3.79 -9.18 0.79
CA ALA A 37 -3.34 -10.29 -0.05
C ALA A 37 -2.56 -11.40 0.68
N THR A 38 -2.57 -11.43 2.01
CA THR A 38 -1.86 -12.44 2.80
C THR A 38 -2.78 -13.05 3.86
N PRO A 39 -2.49 -14.28 4.32
CA PRO A 39 -3.23 -14.92 5.41
C PRO A 39 -3.33 -14.08 6.68
N ASN A 40 -2.35 -13.21 6.93
CA ASN A 40 -2.21 -12.48 8.19
C ASN A 40 -2.57 -11.00 8.09
N GLY A 41 -2.64 -10.42 6.89
CA GLY A 41 -2.61 -8.96 6.76
C GLY A 41 -3.98 -8.28 6.80
N GLN A 42 -5.05 -8.99 7.08
CA GLN A 42 -6.25 -8.39 7.66
C GLN A 42 -6.46 -9.03 9.02
N ALA A 43 -6.50 -8.19 10.05
CA ALA A 43 -6.68 -8.59 11.44
C ALA A 43 -7.82 -9.61 11.67
N ALA A 44 -8.77 -9.76 10.73
CA ALA A 44 -9.80 -10.79 10.70
C ALA A 44 -9.26 -12.24 10.80
N PHE A 45 -8.15 -12.59 10.14
CA PHE A 45 -7.59 -13.94 10.24
C PHE A 45 -6.77 -14.15 11.51
N LEU A 46 -6.06 -13.12 11.98
CA LEU A 46 -5.41 -13.11 13.29
C LEU A 46 -6.43 -13.20 14.44
N PHE A 47 -7.60 -12.58 14.27
CA PHE A 47 -8.76 -12.69 15.17
C PHE A 47 -9.35 -14.11 15.11
N LEU A 48 -9.44 -14.74 13.93
CA LEU A 48 -9.82 -16.14 13.79
C LEU A 48 -8.79 -17.10 14.42
N LEU A 49 -7.49 -16.86 14.22
CA LEU A 49 -6.36 -17.66 14.73
C LEU A 49 -6.18 -17.55 16.24
N THR A 50 -6.59 -16.43 16.85
CA THR A 50 -6.63 -16.24 18.30
C THR A 50 -7.97 -16.64 18.91
N SER A 51 -9.05 -16.70 18.12
CA SER A 51 -10.32 -17.26 18.56
C SER A 51 -10.24 -18.79 18.67
N ALA A 52 -11.04 -19.37 19.56
CA ALA A 52 -11.18 -20.82 19.72
C ALA A 52 -11.70 -21.54 18.44
N LEU A 53 -12.06 -20.80 17.38
CA LEU A 53 -12.54 -21.34 16.10
C LEU A 53 -11.44 -21.84 15.17
N ALA A 54 -10.20 -21.34 15.26
CA ALA A 54 -9.13 -21.78 14.36
C ALA A 54 -8.76 -23.28 14.46
N PRO A 55 -8.66 -23.88 15.66
CA PRO A 55 -8.46 -25.33 15.80
C PRO A 55 -9.61 -26.15 15.21
N LEU A 56 -10.85 -25.65 15.29
CA LEU A 56 -12.06 -26.33 14.82
C LEU A 56 -12.13 -26.44 13.29
N ILE A 57 -11.62 -25.44 12.55
CA ILE A 57 -11.68 -25.41 11.08
C ILE A 57 -10.44 -26.02 10.38
N ARG A 58 -9.45 -26.50 11.15
CA ARG A 58 -8.21 -27.15 10.64
C ARG A 58 -7.56 -26.39 9.47
N LEU A 59 -7.56 -25.07 9.50
CA LEU A 59 -7.00 -24.29 8.40
C LEU A 59 -5.48 -24.21 8.57
N SER A 60 -4.74 -24.92 7.72
CA SER A 60 -3.28 -24.84 7.72
C SER A 60 -2.81 -23.55 7.07
N TYR A 61 -1.66 -23.03 7.52
CA TYR A 61 -1.04 -21.82 6.96
C TYR A 61 -0.84 -21.93 5.44
N GLY A 62 -0.36 -23.08 4.94
CA GLY A 62 -0.18 -23.31 3.51
C GLY A 62 -1.49 -23.24 2.71
N ARG A 63 -2.61 -23.70 3.28
CA ARG A 63 -3.93 -23.57 2.63
C ARG A 63 -4.39 -22.12 2.56
N MET A 64 -4.09 -21.31 3.57
CA MET A 64 -4.36 -19.88 3.54
C MET A 64 -3.53 -19.17 2.47
N VAL A 65 -2.25 -19.53 2.30
CA VAL A 65 -1.39 -18.96 1.26
C VAL A 65 -1.97 -19.22 -0.13
N TRP A 66 -2.42 -20.45 -0.41
CA TRP A 66 -3.07 -20.78 -1.67
C TRP A 66 -4.36 -19.99 -1.92
N MET A 67 -5.15 -19.73 -0.88
CA MET A 67 -6.34 -18.89 -0.98
C MET A 67 -6.00 -17.41 -1.21
N ALA A 68 -4.88 -16.93 -0.66
CA ALA A 68 -4.45 -15.54 -0.73
C ALA A 68 -3.77 -15.17 -2.07
N LEU A 69 -3.08 -16.12 -2.70
CA LEU A 69 -2.32 -15.94 -3.94
C LEU A 69 -3.11 -15.29 -5.11
N PRO A 70 -4.36 -15.67 -5.42
CA PRO A 70 -5.14 -14.99 -6.46
C PRO A 70 -5.41 -13.52 -6.11
N TYR A 71 -5.65 -13.19 -4.84
CA TYR A 71 -5.80 -11.81 -4.40
C TYR A 71 -4.50 -11.04 -4.51
N THR A 72 -3.35 -11.67 -4.22
CA THR A 72 -2.03 -11.05 -4.43
C THR A 72 -1.85 -10.62 -5.88
N LEU A 73 -2.11 -11.52 -6.83
CA LEU A 73 -1.96 -11.21 -8.26
C LEU A 73 -2.87 -10.07 -8.70
N VAL A 74 -4.16 -10.14 -8.34
CA VAL A 74 -5.14 -9.12 -8.73
C VAL A 74 -4.83 -7.77 -8.09
N LEU A 75 -4.57 -7.73 -6.78
CA LEU A 75 -4.30 -6.49 -6.07
C LEU A 75 -2.98 -5.85 -6.52
N THR A 76 -1.93 -6.63 -6.77
CA THR A 76 -0.67 -6.10 -7.30
C THR A 76 -0.86 -5.52 -8.70
N LEU A 77 -1.55 -6.23 -9.60
CA LEU A 77 -1.74 -5.74 -10.97
C LEU A 77 -2.66 -4.52 -11.00
N VAL A 78 -3.82 -4.58 -10.34
CA VAL A 78 -4.78 -3.46 -10.31
C VAL A 78 -4.18 -2.26 -9.58
N GLY A 79 -3.48 -2.48 -8.47
CA GLY A 79 -2.79 -1.42 -7.74
C GLY A 79 -1.76 -0.70 -8.62
N LEU A 80 -0.93 -1.46 -9.35
CA LEU A 80 0.03 -0.90 -10.29
C LEU A 80 -0.66 -0.10 -11.42
N LEU A 81 -1.69 -0.67 -12.04
CA LEU A 81 -2.43 -0.01 -13.12
C LEU A 81 -3.12 1.28 -12.64
N CYS A 82 -3.69 1.29 -11.43
CA CYS A 82 -4.30 2.48 -10.86
C CYS A 82 -3.27 3.58 -10.58
N VAL A 83 -2.07 3.25 -10.12
CA VAL A 83 -1.00 4.25 -9.90
C VAL A 83 -0.59 4.88 -11.23
N GLU A 84 -0.32 4.04 -12.24
CA GLU A 84 0.18 4.47 -13.54
C GLU A 84 -0.87 5.24 -14.36
N PHE A 85 -2.07 4.68 -14.51
CA PHE A 85 -3.07 5.16 -15.45
C PHE A 85 -4.14 6.06 -14.82
N THR A 86 -4.25 6.09 -13.49
CA THR A 86 -5.26 6.91 -12.80
C THR A 86 -4.59 7.97 -11.94
N LEU A 87 -3.74 7.58 -10.99
CA LEU A 87 -3.23 8.47 -9.96
C LEU A 87 -2.31 9.55 -10.55
N MET A 88 -1.29 9.16 -11.32
CA MET A 88 -0.38 10.13 -11.95
C MET A 88 -1.09 11.13 -12.88
N PRO A 89 -1.90 10.71 -13.87
CA PRO A 89 -2.53 11.65 -14.78
C PRO A 89 -3.57 12.54 -14.10
N VAL A 90 -4.35 12.01 -13.14
CA VAL A 90 -5.32 12.81 -12.39
C VAL A 90 -4.60 13.83 -11.51
N THR A 91 -3.49 13.46 -10.87
CA THR A 91 -2.69 14.40 -10.07
C THR A 91 -2.17 15.55 -10.93
N ASN A 92 -1.60 15.25 -12.10
CA ASN A 92 -1.13 16.27 -13.05
C ASN A 92 -2.28 17.18 -13.53
N TRP A 93 -3.44 16.59 -13.80
CA TRP A 93 -4.63 17.34 -14.20
C TRP A 93 -5.11 18.28 -13.07
N LEU A 94 -5.14 17.80 -11.83
CA LEU A 94 -5.51 18.60 -10.66
C LEU A 94 -4.53 19.76 -10.41
N LEU A 95 -3.23 19.50 -10.55
CA LEU A 95 -2.18 20.52 -10.47
C LEU A 95 -2.34 21.59 -11.56
N ALA A 96 -2.62 21.17 -12.80
CA ALA A 96 -2.82 22.10 -13.91
C ALA A 96 -4.05 23.02 -13.74
N HIS A 97 -5.09 22.53 -13.07
CA HIS A 97 -6.30 23.31 -12.75
C HIS A 97 -6.17 24.10 -11.43
N GLY A 98 -5.05 23.96 -10.71
CA GLY A 98 -4.83 24.61 -9.42
C GLY A 98 -5.73 24.10 -8.29
N TRP A 99 -6.35 22.92 -8.44
CA TRP A 99 -7.19 22.31 -7.40
C TRP A 99 -6.35 21.69 -6.29
N VAL A 100 -5.13 21.30 -6.63
CA VAL A 100 -4.10 20.85 -5.71
C VAL A 100 -2.85 21.68 -6.00
N THR A 101 -2.10 22.05 -4.96
CA THR A 101 -0.84 22.80 -5.08
C THR A 101 0.28 21.98 -4.46
N THR A 102 1.45 21.99 -5.08
CA THR A 102 2.65 21.40 -4.47
C THR A 102 3.05 22.23 -3.25
N PRO A 103 3.23 21.63 -2.07
CA PRO A 103 3.70 22.36 -0.90
C PRO A 103 5.08 22.97 -1.17
N THR A 104 5.24 24.25 -0.89
CA THR A 104 6.55 24.91 -0.93
C THR A 104 7.33 24.51 0.31
N LEU A 105 8.43 23.79 0.13
CA LEU A 105 9.38 23.50 1.21
C LEU A 105 10.05 24.83 1.64
N PRO A 106 10.26 25.05 2.96
CA PRO A 106 11.03 26.19 3.46
C PRO A 106 12.51 26.13 3.06
#